data_AF-A0A0L9TY85-F1
#
_entry.id   AF-A0A0L9TY85-F1
#
_cell.length_a   1.000
_cell.length_b   1.000
_cell.length_c   1.000
_cell.angle_alpha   90.00
_cell.angle_beta   90.00
_cell.angle_gamma   90.00
#
_symmetry.space_group_name_H-M   'P 1'
#
loop_
_entity.id
_entity.type
_entity.pdbx_description
1 polymer ?
#
loop_
_entity_poly.entity_id
_entity_poly.type
_entity_poly.pdbx_seq_one_letter_code
_entity_poly.pdbx_strand_id
1 'polypeptide(L)'
;MSAFMSISHNLKPSILVSPSLHHSSSFPILLSSKQPFSLTHPLNLTRRLFLPSVSGIWDALTGASNNAREAVLAIRRGMSLFRQGDVSGSLVEFDKAIQLDPRQKAYLWQRGLSLYYLNRFEEGAEQFRFDVAQNPNDTEESIWCFLCEAQLYGVDEARKRFLEVGIDPRPVMREAYNMFKDGGDPEKLVAAFSGGRDSEYFYASLYAGLYYESQILRCKILGLNPCNCFIPLSGHLAWRNISNNKKNAPTKKLILDRITIH
;
A
#
# COMPACT_ATOMS: atom_id res chain seq x y z
N MET A 1 -16.09 66.52 7.14
CA MET A 1 -14.64 66.66 6.94
C MET A 1 -14.22 65.63 5.91
N SER A 2 -13.84 66.13 4.73
CA SER A 2 -13.08 65.60 3.58
C SER A 2 -12.73 64.11 3.57
N ALA A 3 -13.18 63.26 2.62
CA ALA A 3 -12.85 63.19 1.19
C ALA A 3 -11.35 62.94 0.89
N PHE A 4 -11.00 61.80 0.28
CA PHE A 4 -10.33 61.71 -1.05
C PHE A 4 -10.14 60.25 -1.51
N MET A 5 -10.54 59.99 -2.77
CA MET A 5 -10.12 58.88 -3.62
C MET A 5 -8.66 59.05 -4.07
N SER A 6 -7.95 57.96 -4.42
CA SER A 6 -7.21 57.94 -5.70
C SER A 6 -6.79 56.53 -6.12
N ILE A 7 -7.11 56.20 -7.37
CA ILE A 7 -6.58 55.10 -8.19
C ILE A 7 -5.37 55.67 -8.93
N SER A 8 -4.30 54.89 -9.12
CA SER A 8 -3.43 55.02 -10.32
C SER A 8 -2.54 53.81 -10.58
N HIS A 9 -2.44 53.52 -11.87
CA HIS A 9 -1.76 52.45 -12.60
C HIS A 9 -0.22 52.53 -12.56
N ASN A 10 0.45 51.40 -12.86
CA ASN A 10 1.70 51.30 -13.67
C ASN A 10 2.06 49.79 -13.84
N LEU A 11 1.81 49.15 -14.98
CA LEU A 11 2.61 49.06 -16.23
C LEU A 11 4.04 48.46 -16.06
N LYS A 12 4.21 47.30 -16.72
CA LYS A 12 5.46 46.51 -16.95
C LYS A 12 6.48 47.29 -17.83
N PRO A 13 7.75 46.84 -17.85
CA PRO A 13 8.26 46.11 -19.04
C PRO A 13 9.20 44.93 -18.67
N SER A 14 8.96 43.69 -19.11
CA SER A 14 9.55 43.03 -20.30
C SER A 14 11.08 43.09 -20.40
N ILE A 15 11.75 41.99 -20.03
CA ILE A 15 13.15 41.71 -20.36
C ILE A 15 13.22 40.80 -21.59
N LEU A 16 14.12 41.23 -22.47
CA LEU A 16 14.42 40.84 -23.84
C LEU A 16 15.14 39.49 -23.89
N VAL A 17 14.65 38.57 -24.75
CA VAL A 17 15.41 37.42 -25.23
C VAL A 17 16.04 37.81 -26.56
N SER A 18 17.35 37.66 -26.69
CA SER A 18 18.09 37.78 -27.96
C SER A 18 18.80 36.46 -28.28
N PRO A 19 18.77 35.99 -29.55
CA PRO A 19 19.48 34.80 -30.01
C PRO A 19 20.70 35.13 -30.89
N SER A 20 21.74 34.30 -30.82
CA SER A 20 22.86 34.18 -31.77
C SER A 20 23.84 33.10 -31.26
N LEU A 21 24.62 32.34 -32.03
CA LEU A 21 24.84 32.10 -33.46
C LEU A 21 25.73 30.82 -33.55
N HIS A 22 25.59 30.09 -34.66
CA HIS A 22 26.62 29.28 -35.35
C HIS A 22 27.46 28.21 -34.61
N HIS A 23 27.36 26.97 -35.09
CA HIS A 23 28.51 26.36 -35.77
C HIS A 23 28.10 25.29 -36.80
N SER A 24 28.79 25.35 -37.92
CA SER A 24 28.75 24.52 -39.13
C SER A 24 29.38 23.14 -38.92
N SER A 25 28.93 22.16 -39.70
CA SER A 25 29.85 21.34 -40.51
C SER A 25 29.10 20.48 -41.52
N SER A 26 29.54 20.65 -42.76
CA SER A 26 29.15 19.95 -43.97
C SER A 26 29.83 18.58 -44.05
N PHE A 27 29.16 17.58 -44.61
CA PHE A 27 29.82 16.40 -45.19
C PHE A 27 29.32 16.17 -46.61
N PRO A 28 30.22 16.06 -47.62
CA PRO A 28 29.85 15.83 -49.01
C PRO A 28 29.75 14.33 -49.36
N ILE A 29 29.09 14.08 -50.49
CA ILE A 29 28.92 12.80 -51.18
C ILE A 29 29.97 12.67 -52.30
N LEU A 30 30.19 11.41 -52.74
CA LEU A 30 30.88 10.87 -53.95
C LEU A 30 32.36 10.47 -53.71
N LEU A 31 32.91 9.35 -54.19
CA LEU A 31 32.70 8.64 -55.47
C LEU A 31 33.33 7.22 -55.46
N SER A 32 32.75 6.33 -56.28
CA SER A 32 33.22 5.07 -56.90
C SER A 32 34.73 4.73 -56.97
N SER A 33 35.10 3.44 -56.77
CA SER A 33 35.94 2.69 -57.72
C SER A 33 35.88 1.15 -57.56
N LYS A 34 35.66 0.49 -58.72
CA LYS A 34 36.01 -0.86 -59.28
C LYS A 34 36.43 -2.08 -58.40
N GLN A 35 35.88 -3.24 -58.81
CA GLN A 35 36.15 -4.67 -58.46
C GLN A 35 37.58 -5.17 -58.88
N PRO A 36 38.04 -6.47 -58.79
CA PRO A 36 37.37 -7.75 -58.43
C PRO A 36 38.22 -8.85 -57.69
N PHE A 37 37.61 -10.03 -57.37
CA PHE A 37 38.18 -11.37 -57.00
C PHE A 37 39.14 -11.43 -55.76
N SER A 38 39.20 -12.44 -54.88
CA SER A 38 39.05 -13.89 -54.94
C SER A 38 38.87 -14.49 -53.52
N LEU A 39 38.52 -15.78 -53.46
CA LEU A 39 38.40 -16.64 -52.29
C LEU A 39 39.58 -16.53 -51.30
N THR A 40 39.27 -16.42 -50.01
CA THR A 40 39.75 -17.33 -48.95
C THR A 40 39.10 -16.92 -47.63
N HIS A 41 38.13 -17.69 -47.13
CA HIS A 41 37.67 -17.58 -45.76
C HIS A 41 38.53 -18.49 -44.87
N PRO A 42 39.37 -17.97 -43.96
CA PRO A 42 39.73 -18.75 -42.80
C PRO A 42 38.51 -18.75 -41.86
N LEU A 43 38.06 -19.94 -41.47
CA LEU A 43 37.11 -20.14 -40.39
C LEU A 43 37.74 -19.62 -39.09
N ASN A 44 37.60 -18.33 -38.82
CA ASN A 44 37.81 -17.79 -37.48
C ASN A 44 36.60 -18.16 -36.63
N LEU A 45 36.62 -19.37 -36.08
CA LEU A 45 35.77 -19.75 -34.97
C LEU A 45 36.28 -19.03 -33.72
N THR A 46 36.10 -17.71 -33.64
CA THR A 46 36.11 -17.02 -32.36
C THR A 46 34.87 -17.49 -31.62
N ARG A 47 34.98 -18.67 -30.99
CA ARG A 47 34.06 -19.13 -29.97
C ARG A 47 34.13 -18.08 -28.87
N ARG A 48 33.29 -17.07 -28.97
CA ARG A 48 33.04 -16.06 -27.94
C ARG A 48 32.69 -16.88 -26.71
N LEU A 49 33.66 -17.05 -25.81
CA LEU A 49 33.44 -17.68 -24.53
C LEU A 49 32.45 -16.76 -23.83
N PHE A 50 31.18 -17.17 -23.83
CA PHE A 50 30.13 -16.54 -23.05
C PHE A 50 30.48 -16.88 -21.61
N LEU A 51 31.37 -16.09 -21.01
CA LEU A 51 31.65 -16.15 -19.58
C LEU A 51 30.34 -15.69 -18.94
N PRO A 52 29.57 -16.60 -18.30
CA PRO A 52 28.41 -16.16 -17.54
C PRO A 52 28.94 -15.17 -16.50
N SER A 53 28.22 -14.07 -16.27
CA SER A 53 28.63 -13.11 -15.25
C SER A 53 28.89 -13.84 -13.94
N VAL A 54 29.85 -13.36 -13.15
CA VAL A 54 30.17 -13.95 -11.84
C VAL A 54 28.90 -14.06 -10.98
N SER A 55 27.95 -13.13 -11.14
CA SER A 55 26.61 -13.20 -10.54
C SER A 55 25.86 -14.48 -10.95
N GLY A 56 25.80 -14.82 -12.23
CA GLY A 56 25.06 -16.00 -12.70
C GLY A 56 25.66 -17.33 -12.24
N ILE A 57 26.99 -17.42 -12.13
CA ILE A 57 27.65 -18.61 -11.58
C ILE A 57 27.47 -18.67 -10.06
N TRP A 58 27.56 -17.52 -9.38
CA TRP A 58 27.39 -17.42 -7.93
C TRP A 58 25.96 -17.74 -7.50
N ASP A 59 24.95 -17.25 -8.22
CA ASP A 59 23.53 -17.53 -7.96
C ASP A 59 23.17 -19.00 -8.19
N ALA A 60 23.86 -19.65 -9.13
CA ALA A 60 23.72 -21.09 -9.39
C ALA A 60 24.41 -21.94 -8.32
N LEU A 61 25.57 -21.50 -7.80
CA LEU A 61 26.31 -22.20 -6.75
C LEU A 61 25.68 -22.02 -5.36
N THR A 62 25.14 -20.84 -5.06
CA THR A 62 24.55 -20.51 -3.75
C THR A 62 23.07 -20.86 -3.66
N GLY A 63 22.42 -21.21 -4.78
CA GLY A 63 20.97 -21.42 -4.83
C GLY A 63 20.15 -20.16 -4.56
N ALA A 64 20.78 -18.98 -4.50
CA ALA A 64 20.12 -17.72 -4.16
C ALA A 64 18.93 -17.40 -5.10
N SER A 65 19.07 -17.72 -6.39
CA SER A 65 17.98 -17.56 -7.38
C SER A 65 16.80 -18.51 -7.14
N ASN A 66 17.06 -19.73 -6.64
CA ASN A 66 16.01 -20.68 -6.30
C ASN A 66 15.26 -20.24 -5.04
N ASN A 67 15.99 -19.80 -4.00
CA ASN A 67 15.38 -19.31 -2.76
C ASN A 67 14.49 -18.08 -3.00
N ALA A 68 14.93 -17.14 -3.84
CA ALA A 68 14.12 -15.96 -4.20
C ALA A 68 12.84 -16.37 -4.96
N ARG A 69 12.92 -17.33 -5.88
CA ARG A 69 11.74 -17.85 -6.60
C ARG A 69 10.78 -18.57 -5.65
N GLU A 70 11.31 -19.39 -4.75
CA GLU A 70 10.51 -20.08 -3.74
C GLU A 70 9.85 -19.11 -2.76
N ALA A 71 10.52 -18.02 -2.37
CA ALA A 71 9.95 -16.97 -1.55
C ALA A 71 8.72 -16.35 -2.23
N VAL A 72 8.81 -16.01 -3.52
CA VAL A 72 7.68 -15.48 -4.30
C VAL A 72 6.52 -16.49 -4.37
N LEU A 73 6.82 -17.78 -4.51
CA LEU A 73 5.78 -18.82 -4.50
C LEU A 73 5.10 -18.95 -3.12
N ALA A 74 5.87 -18.86 -2.03
CA ALA A 74 5.36 -18.86 -0.68
C ALA A 74 4.44 -17.65 -0.44
N ILE A 75 4.83 -16.44 -0.87
CA ILE A 75 3.96 -15.25 -0.80
C ILE A 75 2.65 -15.50 -1.54
N ARG A 76 2.69 -16.01 -2.77
CA ARG A 76 1.46 -16.31 -3.55
C ARG A 76 0.54 -17.32 -2.86
N ARG A 77 1.11 -18.32 -2.18
CA ARG A 77 0.35 -19.29 -1.39
C ARG A 77 -0.25 -18.63 -0.15
N GLY A 78 0.53 -17.84 0.58
CA GLY A 78 0.07 -17.07 1.73
C GLY A 78 -1.12 -16.17 1.38
N MET A 79 -1.03 -15.42 0.27
CA MET A 79 -2.14 -14.63 -0.26
C MET A 79 -3.39 -15.45 -0.56
N SER A 80 -3.21 -16.64 -1.16
CA SER A 80 -4.31 -17.52 -1.51
C SER A 80 -5.01 -18.10 -0.27
N LEU A 81 -4.23 -18.54 0.72
CA LEU A 81 -4.74 -19.06 1.99
C LEU A 81 -5.47 -17.97 2.79
N PHE A 82 -4.92 -16.76 2.81
CA PHE A 82 -5.54 -15.61 3.46
C PHE A 82 -6.92 -15.31 2.85
N ARG A 83 -7.03 -15.29 1.51
CA ARG A 83 -8.31 -15.15 0.80
C ARG A 83 -9.30 -16.27 1.11
N GLN A 84 -8.81 -17.49 1.32
CA GLN A 84 -9.64 -18.62 1.71
C GLN A 84 -10.09 -18.57 3.18
N GLY A 85 -9.54 -17.64 3.98
CA GLY A 85 -9.79 -17.53 5.41
C GLY A 85 -8.91 -18.44 6.26
N ASP A 86 -7.96 -19.16 5.67
CA ASP A 86 -6.93 -19.90 6.41
C ASP A 86 -5.80 -18.94 6.82
N VAL A 87 -6.09 -18.17 7.88
CA VAL A 87 -5.20 -17.15 8.42
C VAL A 87 -3.93 -17.76 9.04
N SER A 88 -4.06 -18.93 9.66
CA SER A 88 -2.91 -19.65 10.24
C SER A 88 -1.97 -20.14 9.14
N GLY A 89 -2.53 -20.77 8.10
CA GLY A 89 -1.77 -21.23 6.95
C GLY A 89 -1.13 -20.07 6.17
N SER A 90 -1.83 -18.95 6.04
CA SER A 90 -1.25 -17.77 5.36
C SER A 90 -0.02 -17.24 6.07
N LEU A 91 -0.07 -17.15 7.40
CA LEU A 91 1.07 -16.69 8.19
C LEU A 91 2.30 -17.61 8.04
N VAL A 92 2.10 -18.93 8.04
CA VAL A 92 3.18 -19.91 7.84
C VAL A 92 3.88 -19.69 6.49
N GLU A 93 3.12 -19.48 5.42
CA GLU A 93 3.69 -19.24 4.09
C GLU A 93 4.37 -17.86 3.99
N PHE A 94 3.85 -16.83 4.65
CA PHE A 94 4.52 -15.53 4.71
C PHE A 94 5.83 -15.58 5.50
N ASP A 95 5.85 -16.25 6.65
CA ASP A 95 7.07 -16.42 7.46
C ASP A 95 8.11 -17.25 6.69
N LYS A 96 7.68 -18.28 5.96
CA LYS A 96 8.55 -19.04 5.05
C LYS A 96 9.15 -18.14 3.96
N ALA A 97 8.37 -17.25 3.36
CA ALA A 97 8.88 -16.32 2.35
C ALA A 97 9.99 -15.41 2.92
N ILE A 98 9.81 -14.90 4.14
CA ILE A 98 10.81 -14.07 4.84
C ILE A 98 12.07 -14.88 5.17
N GLN A 99 11.95 -16.14 5.56
CA GLN A 99 13.09 -17.02 5.81
C GLN A 99 13.92 -17.28 4.54
N LEU A 100 13.25 -17.46 3.41
CA LEU A 100 13.87 -17.69 2.11
C LEU A 100 14.52 -16.43 1.53
N ASP A 101 13.87 -15.28 1.70
CA ASP A 101 14.37 -13.98 1.29
C ASP A 101 13.89 -12.87 2.27
N PRO A 102 14.76 -12.44 3.21
CA PRO A 102 14.39 -11.43 4.21
C PRO A 102 13.95 -10.08 3.63
N ARG A 103 14.33 -9.77 2.38
CA ARG A 103 13.93 -8.53 1.71
C ARG A 103 12.43 -8.50 1.42
N GLN A 104 11.81 -9.68 1.34
CA GLN A 104 10.38 -9.84 1.11
C GLN A 104 9.55 -9.47 2.33
N LYS A 105 10.14 -9.22 3.52
CA LYS A 105 9.38 -8.74 4.69
C LYS A 105 8.68 -7.41 4.40
N ALA A 106 9.28 -6.59 3.53
CA ALA A 106 8.66 -5.36 3.05
C ALA A 106 7.45 -5.69 2.17
N TYR A 107 6.36 -4.95 2.32
CA TYR A 107 5.15 -5.05 1.50
C TYR A 107 4.31 -6.32 1.76
N LEU A 108 4.46 -6.96 2.93
CA LEU A 108 3.63 -8.07 3.36
C LEU A 108 2.53 -7.62 4.33
N TRP A 109 1.78 -6.59 3.97
CA TRP A 109 0.68 -6.07 4.79
C TRP A 109 -0.37 -7.14 5.14
N GLN A 110 -0.59 -8.13 4.26
CA GLN A 110 -1.46 -9.29 4.51
C GLN A 110 -0.93 -10.22 5.61
N ARG A 111 0.39 -10.27 5.82
CA ARG A 111 0.99 -10.92 6.98
C ARG A 111 0.59 -10.16 8.24
N GLY A 112 0.63 -8.83 8.22
CA GLY A 112 0.16 -7.97 9.31
C GLY A 112 -1.31 -8.23 9.66
N LEU A 113 -2.18 -8.35 8.66
CA LEU A 113 -3.58 -8.74 8.88
C LEU A 113 -3.72 -10.15 9.41
N SER A 114 -2.90 -11.09 8.93
CA SER A 114 -2.91 -12.46 9.44
C SER A 114 -2.57 -12.49 10.93
N LEU A 115 -1.57 -11.71 11.34
CA LEU A 115 -1.17 -11.53 12.72
C LEU A 115 -2.29 -10.90 13.56
N TYR A 116 -2.95 -9.86 13.05
CA TYR A 116 -4.10 -9.24 13.71
C TYR A 116 -5.22 -10.24 14.01
N TYR A 117 -5.64 -11.01 13.00
CA TYR A 117 -6.72 -12.00 13.17
C TYR A 117 -6.33 -13.21 14.02
N LEU A 118 -5.03 -13.44 14.24
CA LEU A 118 -4.48 -14.44 15.17
C LEU A 118 -4.19 -13.85 16.56
N ASN A 119 -4.59 -12.60 16.82
CA ASN A 119 -4.33 -11.86 18.05
C ASN A 119 -2.83 -11.66 18.38
N ARG A 120 -1.95 -11.77 17.38
CA ARG A 120 -0.52 -11.48 17.48
C ARG A 120 -0.26 -10.00 17.21
N PHE A 121 -0.89 -9.15 18.01
CA PHE A 121 -0.99 -7.71 17.73
C PHE A 121 0.36 -6.99 17.76
N GLU A 122 1.27 -7.38 18.63
CA GLU A 122 2.60 -6.76 18.72
C GLU A 122 3.40 -6.94 17.42
N GLU A 123 3.45 -8.17 16.92
CA GLU A 123 4.10 -8.49 15.65
C GLU A 123 3.35 -7.88 14.46
N GLY A 124 2.02 -7.79 14.54
CA GLY A 124 1.19 -7.12 13.53
C GLY A 124 1.51 -5.63 13.43
N ALA A 125 1.57 -4.93 14.56
CA ALA A 125 1.97 -3.52 14.62
C ALA A 125 3.40 -3.31 14.11
N GLU A 126 4.35 -4.19 14.44
CA GLU A 126 5.71 -4.15 13.90
C GLU A 126 5.71 -4.28 12.37
N GLN A 127 4.95 -5.24 11.83
CA GLN A 127 4.82 -5.44 10.39
C GLN A 127 4.30 -4.17 9.69
N PHE A 128 3.22 -3.57 10.20
CA PHE A 128 2.66 -2.35 9.60
C PHE A 128 3.60 -1.14 9.70
N ARG A 129 4.34 -0.98 10.81
CA ARG A 129 5.38 0.06 10.91
C ARG A 129 6.47 -0.13 9.86
N PHE A 130 6.87 -1.38 9.62
CA PHE A 130 7.85 -1.69 8.60
C PHE A 130 7.32 -1.36 7.19
N ASP A 131 6.07 -1.69 6.90
CA ASP A 131 5.43 -1.42 5.61
C ASP A 131 5.25 0.09 5.35
N VAL A 132 4.77 0.85 6.33
CA VAL A 132 4.66 2.33 6.25
C VAL A 132 6.02 2.99 6.04
N ALA A 133 7.08 2.48 6.65
CA ALA A 133 8.44 3.01 6.44
C ALA A 133 8.93 2.84 4.99
N GLN A 134 8.38 1.88 4.24
CA GLN A 134 8.68 1.68 2.81
C GLN A 134 7.73 2.46 1.89
N ASN A 135 6.45 2.54 2.24
CA ASN A 135 5.45 3.31 1.51
C ASN A 135 4.74 4.31 2.44
N PRO A 136 5.28 5.54 2.59
CA PRO A 136 4.79 6.49 3.58
C PRO A 136 3.47 7.17 3.19
N ASN A 137 2.78 6.73 2.14
CA ASN A 137 1.50 7.28 1.71
C ASN A 137 0.32 6.35 1.95
N ASP A 138 0.56 5.14 2.46
CA ASP A 138 -0.52 4.18 2.64
C ASP A 138 -1.22 4.38 4.00
N THR A 139 -2.46 4.83 3.91
CA THR A 139 -3.32 5.11 5.05
C THR A 139 -3.79 3.82 5.72
N GLU A 140 -3.94 2.73 4.96
CA GLU A 140 -4.53 1.50 5.49
C GLU A 140 -3.63 0.90 6.59
N GLU A 141 -2.32 0.82 6.36
CA GLU A 141 -1.34 0.26 7.29
C GLU A 141 -1.23 1.09 8.56
N SER A 142 -1.36 2.42 8.48
CA SER A 142 -1.43 3.28 9.67
C SER A 142 -2.64 2.94 10.54
N ILE A 143 -3.83 2.81 9.91
CA ILE A 143 -5.06 2.42 10.61
C ILE A 143 -4.92 1.01 11.19
N TRP A 144 -4.37 0.05 10.45
CA TRP A 144 -4.17 -1.32 10.95
C TRP A 144 -3.14 -1.40 12.08
N CYS A 145 -2.07 -0.59 12.04
CA CYS A 145 -1.15 -0.45 13.16
C CYS A 145 -1.88 0.07 14.40
N PHE A 146 -2.70 1.11 14.25
CA PHE A 146 -3.54 1.62 15.34
C PHE A 146 -4.47 0.54 15.89
N LEU A 147 -5.11 -0.26 15.03
CA LEU A 147 -6.00 -1.34 15.47
C LEU A 147 -5.26 -2.40 16.30
N CYS A 148 -4.04 -2.78 15.90
CA CYS A 148 -3.18 -3.65 16.70
C CYS A 148 -2.83 -3.00 18.05
N GLU A 149 -2.40 -1.74 18.06
CA GLU A 149 -2.01 -1.06 19.29
C GLU A 149 -3.18 -0.80 20.23
N ALA A 150 -4.37 -0.55 19.70
CA ALA A 150 -5.58 -0.38 20.49
C ALA A 150 -5.92 -1.67 21.25
N GLN A 151 -5.61 -2.84 20.69
CA GLN A 151 -5.77 -4.13 21.36
C GLN A 151 -4.75 -4.34 22.49
N LEU A 152 -3.54 -3.81 22.32
CA LEU A 152 -2.45 -3.96 23.29
C LEU A 152 -2.54 -2.96 24.46
N TYR A 153 -2.83 -1.69 24.14
CA TYR A 153 -2.66 -0.56 25.06
C TYR A 153 -3.93 0.27 25.24
N GLY A 154 -4.98 0.01 24.45
CA GLY A 154 -6.18 0.83 24.40
C GLY A 154 -6.08 1.98 23.39
N VAL A 155 -7.25 2.48 23.00
CA VAL A 155 -7.43 3.49 21.94
C VAL A 155 -6.72 4.81 22.25
N ASP A 156 -6.80 5.28 23.49
CA ASP A 156 -6.22 6.56 23.89
C ASP A 156 -4.68 6.54 23.75
N GLU A 157 -4.05 5.41 24.07
CA GLU A 157 -2.61 5.21 23.94
C GLU A 157 -2.18 4.94 22.49
N ALA A 158 -2.95 4.15 21.74
CA ALA A 158 -2.72 3.91 20.32
C ALA A 158 -2.77 5.22 19.52
N ARG A 159 -3.66 6.15 19.90
CA ARG A 159 -3.80 7.46 19.24
C ARG A 159 -2.58 8.34 19.44
N LYS A 160 -1.93 8.28 20.60
CA LYS A 160 -0.67 9.02 20.86
C LYS A 160 0.49 8.51 20.01
N ARG A 161 0.44 7.24 19.61
CA ARG A 161 1.46 6.55 18.80
C ARG A 161 1.05 6.40 17.33
N PHE A 162 -0.03 7.07 16.92
CA PHE A 162 -0.61 6.93 15.60
C PHE A 162 0.44 7.23 14.52
N LEU A 163 0.54 6.34 13.53
CA LEU A 163 1.54 6.47 12.48
C LEU A 163 1.11 7.52 11.47
N GLU A 164 1.86 8.61 11.38
CA GLU A 164 1.54 9.65 10.41
C GLU A 164 2.06 9.30 9.02
N VAL A 165 1.17 9.39 8.03
CA VAL A 165 1.47 9.13 6.62
C VAL A 165 1.06 10.32 5.75
N GLY A 166 1.51 10.30 4.49
CA GLY A 166 1.14 11.27 3.47
C GLY A 166 -0.34 11.23 3.09
N ILE A 167 -0.71 12.08 2.14
CA ILE A 167 -2.11 12.29 1.76
C ILE A 167 -2.56 11.18 0.81
N ASP A 168 -3.48 10.31 1.27
CA ASP A 168 -4.13 9.33 0.40
C ASP A 168 -5.05 10.03 -0.63
N PRO A 169 -4.96 9.70 -1.92
CA PRO A 169 -5.79 10.33 -2.95
C PRO A 169 -7.29 9.99 -2.82
N ARG A 170 -7.65 8.90 -2.13
CA ARG A 170 -9.02 8.44 -1.94
C ARG A 170 -9.67 9.25 -0.80
N PRO A 171 -10.73 10.05 -1.06
CA PRO A 171 -11.37 10.86 -0.02
C PRO A 171 -11.87 10.04 1.17
N VAL A 172 -12.46 8.85 0.91
CA VAL A 172 -12.93 7.95 1.97
C VAL A 172 -11.82 7.52 2.93
N MET A 173 -10.61 7.29 2.40
CA MET A 173 -9.48 6.88 3.22
C MET A 173 -8.94 8.01 4.06
N ARG A 174 -8.89 9.23 3.52
CA ARG A 174 -8.52 10.43 4.29
C ARG A 174 -9.46 10.66 5.48
N GLU A 175 -10.76 10.53 5.24
CA GLU A 175 -11.75 10.69 6.33
C GLU A 175 -11.66 9.56 7.36
N ALA A 176 -11.46 8.31 6.92
CA ALA A 176 -11.22 7.20 7.83
C ALA A 176 -9.94 7.41 8.67
N TYR A 177 -8.84 7.80 8.04
CA TYR A 177 -7.57 8.13 8.69
C TYR A 177 -7.75 9.18 9.78
N ASN A 178 -8.37 10.31 9.45
CA ASN A 178 -8.62 11.40 10.40
C ASN A 178 -9.51 10.94 11.56
N MET A 179 -10.52 10.11 11.29
CA MET A 179 -11.36 9.53 12.34
C MET A 179 -10.53 8.66 13.32
N PHE A 180 -9.61 7.84 12.82
CA PHE A 180 -8.73 7.03 13.66
C PHE A 180 -7.64 7.85 14.35
N LYS A 181 -7.13 8.92 13.72
CA LYS A 181 -6.10 9.82 14.26
C LYS A 181 -6.64 10.78 15.32
N ASP A 182 -7.69 11.53 15.01
CA ASP A 182 -8.17 12.65 15.84
C ASP A 182 -9.45 12.31 16.60
N GLY A 183 -10.15 11.26 16.16
CA GLY A 183 -11.41 10.82 16.72
C GLY A 183 -12.53 11.33 15.83
N GLY A 184 -13.64 10.61 15.81
CA GLY A 184 -14.74 10.99 14.95
C GLY A 184 -15.98 10.15 15.15
N ASP A 185 -16.93 10.43 14.27
CA ASP A 185 -18.24 9.81 14.24
C ASP A 185 -18.30 8.87 13.02
N PRO A 186 -18.28 7.54 13.23
CA PRO A 186 -18.29 6.57 12.15
C PRO A 186 -19.59 6.60 11.33
N GLU A 187 -20.72 7.03 11.88
CA GLU A 187 -21.96 7.22 11.11
C GLU A 187 -21.83 8.38 10.14
N LYS A 188 -21.15 9.47 10.53
CA LYS A 188 -20.88 10.59 9.60
C LYS A 188 -19.99 10.15 8.46
N LEU A 189 -18.99 9.31 8.72
CA LEU A 189 -18.16 8.72 7.67
C LEU A 189 -19.03 7.94 6.68
N VAL A 190 -19.86 7.01 7.15
CA VAL A 190 -20.73 6.21 6.28
C VAL A 190 -21.73 7.08 5.52
N ALA A 191 -22.35 8.06 6.18
CA ALA A 191 -23.32 8.97 5.57
C ALA A 191 -22.68 9.79 4.44
N ALA A 192 -21.47 10.32 4.66
CA ALA A 192 -20.73 11.12 3.67
C ALA A 192 -20.46 10.37 2.36
N PHE A 193 -20.29 9.05 2.42
CA PHE A 193 -19.99 8.21 1.26
C PHE A 193 -21.17 7.32 0.80
N SER A 194 -22.35 7.47 1.41
CA SER A 194 -23.53 6.65 1.12
C SER A 194 -24.10 6.82 -0.29
N GLY A 195 -23.95 8.00 -0.89
CA GLY A 195 -24.34 8.28 -2.28
C GLY A 195 -23.21 8.19 -3.30
N GLY A 196 -22.01 7.77 -2.86
CA GLY A 196 -20.80 7.71 -3.69
C GLY A 196 -20.67 6.40 -4.49
N ARG A 197 -19.44 6.06 -4.88
CA ARG A 197 -19.15 4.77 -5.53
C ARG A 197 -19.33 3.62 -4.55
N ASP A 198 -19.71 2.45 -5.03
CA ASP A 198 -19.82 1.22 -4.22
C ASP A 198 -18.55 0.90 -3.43
N SER A 199 -17.37 1.23 -3.98
CA SER A 199 -16.09 1.07 -3.29
C SER A 199 -15.96 2.02 -2.10
N GLU A 200 -16.38 3.28 -2.25
CA GLU A 200 -16.30 4.28 -1.17
C GLU A 200 -17.26 3.96 -0.05
N TYR A 201 -18.49 3.59 -0.37
CA TYR A 201 -19.46 3.13 0.63
C TYR A 201 -18.95 1.88 1.37
N PHE A 202 -18.33 0.94 0.65
CA PHE A 202 -17.72 -0.25 1.25
C PHE A 202 -16.62 0.13 2.25
N TYR A 203 -15.63 0.94 1.85
CA TYR A 203 -14.54 1.35 2.74
C TYR A 203 -15.03 2.16 3.93
N ALA A 204 -15.97 3.09 3.72
CA ALA A 204 -16.57 3.85 4.80
C ALA A 204 -17.24 2.93 5.83
N SER A 205 -18.01 1.94 5.36
CA SER A 205 -18.69 0.97 6.22
C SER A 205 -17.72 0.03 6.93
N LEU A 206 -16.66 -0.41 6.23
CA LEU A 206 -15.60 -1.26 6.79
C LEU A 206 -14.88 -0.54 7.95
N TYR A 207 -14.36 0.66 7.70
CA TYR A 207 -13.59 1.41 8.69
C TYR A 207 -14.45 1.94 9.84
N ALA A 208 -15.72 2.27 9.60
CA ALA A 208 -16.69 2.52 10.66
C ALA A 208 -16.86 1.30 11.58
N GLY A 209 -16.97 0.10 11.01
CA GLY A 209 -17.07 -1.15 11.77
C GLY A 209 -15.83 -1.44 12.60
N LEU A 210 -14.64 -1.29 12.01
CA LEU A 210 -13.36 -1.48 12.71
C LEU A 210 -13.14 -0.44 13.81
N TYR A 211 -13.59 0.80 13.61
CA TYR A 211 -13.55 1.83 14.63
C TYR A 211 -14.41 1.44 15.83
N TYR A 212 -15.62 0.93 15.62
CA TYR A 212 -16.43 0.42 16.74
C TYR A 212 -15.76 -0.73 17.47
N GLU A 213 -15.14 -1.66 16.75
CA GLU A 213 -14.42 -2.79 17.33
C GLU A 213 -13.29 -2.33 18.26
N SER A 214 -12.49 -1.34 17.86
CA SER A 214 -11.42 -0.81 18.71
C SER A 214 -11.95 -0.16 19.99
N GLN A 215 -13.12 0.47 19.93
CA GLN A 215 -13.75 1.15 21.07
C GLN A 215 -14.36 0.16 22.08
N ILE A 216 -14.94 -0.96 21.64
CA ILE A 216 -15.55 -1.97 22.53
C ILE A 216 -14.52 -2.52 23.53
N LEU A 217 -13.26 -2.59 23.13
CA LEU A 217 -12.15 -3.10 23.95
C LEU A 217 -11.73 -2.10 25.03
N ARG A 218 -11.95 -0.80 24.81
CA ARG A 218 -11.85 0.23 25.85
C ARG A 218 -12.77 -0.08 27.03
N CYS A 219 -13.99 -0.55 26.75
CA CYS A 219 -14.98 -0.87 27.78
C CYS A 219 -14.59 -2.14 28.54
N LYS A 220 -14.04 -3.16 27.86
CA LYS A 220 -13.50 -4.38 28.50
C LYS A 220 -12.30 -4.09 29.42
N ILE A 221 -11.31 -3.32 28.95
CA ILE A 221 -10.08 -3.01 29.71
C ILE A 221 -10.40 -2.13 30.94
N LEU A 222 -11.34 -1.19 30.81
CA LEU A 222 -11.75 -0.31 31.91
C LEU A 222 -12.78 -0.94 32.87
N GLY A 223 -13.16 -2.22 32.68
CA GLY A 223 -14.19 -2.88 33.49
C GLY A 223 -15.58 -2.22 33.40
N LEU A 224 -15.81 -1.43 32.35
CA LEU A 224 -17.08 -0.75 32.11
C LEU A 224 -18.04 -1.72 31.41
N ASN A 225 -19.29 -1.76 31.87
CA ASN A 225 -20.32 -2.61 31.28
C ASN A 225 -20.42 -2.31 29.77
N PRO A 226 -20.25 -3.31 28.87
CA PRO A 226 -20.29 -3.08 27.43
C PRO A 226 -21.63 -2.48 26.96
N CYS A 227 -22.68 -2.62 27.77
CA CYS A 227 -24.02 -2.05 27.54
C CYS A 227 -24.13 -0.53 27.69
N ASN A 228 -23.16 0.16 28.33
CA ASN A 228 -23.14 1.64 28.41
C ASN A 228 -22.29 2.30 27.33
N CYS A 229 -21.48 1.52 26.62
CA CYS A 229 -20.85 1.96 25.39
C CYS A 229 -21.90 1.79 24.28
N PHE A 230 -22.74 2.81 24.10
CA PHE A 230 -23.86 2.84 23.16
C PHE A 230 -23.33 2.50 21.76
N ILE A 231 -23.35 1.22 21.38
CA ILE A 231 -23.28 0.80 19.98
C ILE A 231 -24.64 1.20 19.44
N PRO A 232 -24.77 2.28 18.65
CA PRO A 232 -26.05 2.54 18.04
C PRO A 232 -26.31 1.33 17.12
N LEU A 233 -27.57 0.93 17.01
CA LEU A 233 -28.00 -0.20 16.16
C LEU A 233 -27.35 -0.13 14.76
N SER A 234 -26.96 1.05 14.28
CA SER A 234 -26.17 1.35 13.07
C SER A 234 -24.86 0.59 12.93
N GLY A 235 -24.04 0.41 13.97
CA GLY A 235 -22.76 -0.33 13.87
C GLY A 235 -22.99 -1.83 13.65
N HIS A 236 -23.94 -2.40 14.38
CA HIS A 236 -24.44 -3.75 14.13
C HIS A 236 -25.17 -3.86 12.79
N LEU A 237 -25.91 -2.84 12.36
CA LEU A 237 -26.60 -2.79 11.07
C LEU A 237 -25.65 -2.60 9.90
N ALA A 238 -24.52 -1.91 10.03
CA ALA A 238 -23.49 -1.79 9.01
C ALA A 238 -22.83 -3.16 8.80
N TRP A 239 -22.42 -3.82 9.90
CA TRP A 239 -21.98 -5.22 9.89
C TRP A 239 -23.05 -6.17 9.32
N ARG A 240 -24.32 -5.98 9.70
CA ARG A 240 -25.45 -6.79 9.25
C ARG A 240 -25.86 -6.49 7.81
N ASN A 241 -25.63 -5.29 7.28
CA ASN A 241 -25.91 -4.90 5.90
C ASN A 241 -24.80 -5.38 4.96
N ILE A 242 -23.55 -5.38 5.43
CA ILE A 242 -22.43 -6.08 4.77
C ILE A 242 -22.73 -7.58 4.72
N SER A 243 -23.31 -8.17 5.77
CA SER A 243 -23.70 -9.60 5.79
C SER A 243 -25.02 -9.94 5.07
N ASN A 244 -25.97 -9.00 4.98
CA ASN A 244 -27.32 -9.21 4.43
C ASN A 244 -27.45 -8.87 2.95
N ASN A 245 -26.40 -8.36 2.29
CA ASN A 245 -26.41 -8.25 0.85
C ASN A 245 -26.41 -9.68 0.27
N LYS A 246 -27.62 -10.16 -0.08
CA LYS A 246 -28.03 -11.56 -0.35
C LYS A 246 -27.23 -12.33 -1.41
N LYS A 247 -26.12 -11.80 -1.90
CA LYS A 247 -25.25 -12.47 -2.86
C LYS A 247 -24.13 -13.28 -2.23
N ASN A 248 -23.71 -13.06 -0.98
CA ASN A 248 -22.55 -13.78 -0.43
C ASN A 248 -22.58 -13.90 1.11
N ALA A 249 -22.47 -15.12 1.64
CA ALA A 249 -22.02 -15.42 3.00
C ALA A 249 -20.66 -16.15 2.91
N PRO A 250 -19.77 -16.15 3.94
CA PRO A 250 -19.81 -15.52 5.25
C PRO A 250 -18.86 -14.30 5.37
N THR A 251 -19.18 -13.39 6.29
CA THR A 251 -18.70 -12.00 6.39
C THR A 251 -17.18 -11.80 6.48
N LYS A 252 -16.42 -12.72 7.08
CA LYS A 252 -14.93 -12.64 7.09
C LYS A 252 -14.35 -12.83 5.70
N LYS A 253 -14.89 -13.77 4.92
CA LYS A 253 -14.42 -14.07 3.56
C LYS A 253 -14.66 -12.89 2.62
N LEU A 254 -15.78 -12.18 2.75
CA LEU A 254 -16.07 -10.97 1.98
C LEU A 254 -15.13 -9.78 2.28
N ILE A 255 -14.80 -9.58 3.56
CA ILE A 255 -13.83 -8.56 3.98
C ILE A 255 -12.45 -8.93 3.45
N LEU A 256 -12.04 -10.19 3.60
CA LEU A 256 -10.78 -10.72 3.10
C LEU A 256 -10.70 -10.62 1.56
N ASP A 257 -11.75 -11.02 0.85
CA ASP A 257 -11.85 -11.01 -0.62
C ASP A 257 -11.80 -9.58 -1.18
N ARG A 258 -12.40 -8.57 -0.53
CA ARG A 258 -12.37 -7.17 -1.02
C ARG A 258 -11.12 -6.41 -0.62
N ILE A 259 -10.56 -6.69 0.56
CA ILE A 259 -9.28 -6.11 0.98
C ILE A 259 -8.15 -6.58 0.04
N THR A 260 -8.24 -7.78 -0.56
CA THR A 260 -7.21 -8.32 -1.48
C THR A 260 -7.34 -7.95 -2.96
N ILE A 261 -8.34 -7.17 -3.36
CA ILE A 261 -8.62 -6.88 -4.79
C ILE A 261 -7.92 -5.59 -5.30
N HIS A 262 -7.25 -4.84 -4.44
CA HIS A 262 -6.45 -3.67 -4.83
C HIS A 262 -4.99 -3.83 -4.38
#